data_AF-A0A2V7PQK5-F1
#
_entry.id   AF-A0A2V7PQK5-F1
#
_cell.length_a   1.000
_cell.length_b   1.000
_cell.length_c   1.000
_cell.angle_alpha   90.00
_cell.angle_beta   90.00
_cell.angle_gamma   90.00
#
_symmetry.space_group_name_H-M   'P 1'
#
loop_
_entity.id
_entity.type
_entity.pdbx_description
1 polymer ?
#
loop_
_entity_poly.entity_id
_entity_poly.type
_entity_poly.pdbx_seq_one_letter_code
_entity_poly.pdbx_strand_id
1 'polypeptide(L)'
;MRWTLPNIITLARISLTPVIALLPFISGYWPKVIAFVVFLIAAFSDLVDGYLARRYGSISELGMLLDPIADKLLLFATLIPIFWMTRHPTILVDYRIKWWGSFPVWVALLLVGREVLITAFRFFAKRRGIVIPAMGAGKLKAVVQNIFIGATIAWFAWKDAIAEMHLAGAFRNFWDQFHGWFVAVTLAGAIVLTVYSLLVYLYRYRTLLKVGK
;
A
#
# COMPACT_ATOMS: atom_id res chain seq x y z
N MET A 1 -0.77 7.75 30.00
CA MET A 1 -0.35 7.61 28.58
C MET A 1 0.19 8.97 28.12
N ARG A 2 1.44 9.06 27.64
CA ARG A 2 1.99 10.32 27.11
C ARG A 2 1.68 10.41 25.62
N TRP A 3 0.84 11.36 25.22
CA TRP A 3 0.56 11.68 23.82
C TRP A 3 1.80 12.33 23.20
N THR A 4 2.27 11.78 22.09
CA THR A 4 3.39 12.32 21.32
C THR A 4 2.89 12.75 19.95
N LEU A 5 3.58 13.72 19.33
CA LEU A 5 3.24 14.17 17.97
C LEU A 5 3.22 13.01 16.95
N PRO A 6 4.18 12.07 16.95
CA PRO A 6 4.11 10.87 16.10
C PRO A 6 2.82 10.07 16.29
N ASN A 7 2.40 9.81 17.53
CA ASN A 7 1.18 9.04 17.80
C ASN A 7 -0.09 9.71 17.24
N ILE A 8 -0.16 11.04 17.32
CA ILE A 8 -1.29 11.81 16.76
C ILE A 8 -1.32 11.68 15.23
N ILE A 9 -0.14 11.72 14.59
CA ILE A 9 -0.02 11.53 13.14
C ILE A 9 -0.45 10.11 12.75
N THR A 10 -0.01 9.08 13.47
CA THR A 10 -0.44 7.68 13.21
C THR A 10 -1.95 7.54 13.35
N LEU A 11 -2.57 8.13 14.39
CA LEU A 11 -4.02 8.08 14.58
C LEU A 11 -4.78 8.85 13.50
N ALA A 12 -4.28 10.01 13.08
CA ALA A 12 -4.83 10.75 11.95
C ALA A 12 -4.76 9.91 10.66
N ARG A 13 -3.66 9.18 10.44
CA ARG A 13 -3.59 8.25 9.30
C ARG A 13 -4.64 7.16 9.37
N ILE A 14 -4.82 6.55 10.54
CA ILE A 14 -5.85 5.52 10.76
C ILE A 14 -7.23 6.08 10.43
N SER A 15 -7.55 7.31 10.86
CA SER A 15 -8.86 7.93 10.58
C SER A 15 -9.06 8.28 9.11
N LEU A 16 -7.99 8.47 8.32
CA LEU A 16 -8.07 8.65 6.87
C LEU A 16 -8.33 7.33 6.11
N THR A 17 -8.02 6.17 6.69
CA THR A 17 -8.15 4.88 5.98
C THR A 17 -9.57 4.58 5.48
N PRO A 18 -10.68 4.84 6.21
CA PRO A 18 -12.02 4.61 5.69
C PRO A 18 -12.36 5.56 4.52
N VAL A 19 -11.85 6.80 4.57
CA VAL A 19 -12.03 7.78 3.50
C VAL A 19 -11.36 7.28 2.22
N ILE A 20 -10.11 6.81 2.33
CA ILE A 20 -9.37 6.22 1.19
C ILE A 20 -10.07 4.97 0.65
N ALA A 21 -10.67 4.16 1.54
CA ALA A 21 -11.38 2.96 1.14
C ALA A 21 -12.70 3.24 0.40
N LEU A 22 -13.43 4.30 0.77
CA LEU A 22 -14.77 4.56 0.27
C LEU A 22 -14.80 5.46 -0.97
N LEU A 23 -13.93 6.47 -1.04
CA LEU A 23 -13.92 7.44 -2.13
C LEU A 23 -13.83 6.82 -3.54
N PRO A 24 -13.04 5.76 -3.80
CA PRO A 24 -12.96 5.16 -5.13
C PRO A 24 -14.28 4.57 -5.65
N PHE A 25 -15.20 4.19 -4.75
CA PHE A 25 -16.52 3.67 -5.09
C PHE A 25 -17.54 4.75 -5.45
N ILE A 26 -17.24 6.02 -5.18
CA ILE A 26 -18.11 7.13 -5.56
C ILE A 26 -17.86 7.44 -7.03
N SER A 27 -18.93 7.48 -7.84
CA SER A 27 -18.88 7.88 -9.24
C SER A 27 -18.38 9.31 -9.35
N GLY A 28 -17.49 9.59 -10.31
CA GLY A 28 -16.90 10.90 -10.42
C GLY A 28 -15.39 10.86 -10.53
N TYR A 29 -14.85 11.74 -11.37
CA TYR A 29 -13.43 12.08 -11.39
C TYR A 29 -12.93 12.58 -10.02
N TRP A 30 -13.63 13.58 -9.45
CA TRP A 30 -13.20 14.27 -8.24
C TRP A 30 -13.04 13.38 -7.00
N PRO A 31 -13.99 12.47 -6.67
CA PRO A 31 -13.79 11.53 -5.56
C PRO A 31 -12.49 10.73 -5.65
N LYS A 32 -12.11 10.28 -6.86
CA LYS A 32 -10.88 9.48 -7.08
C LYS A 32 -9.62 10.35 -7.00
N VAL A 33 -9.68 11.60 -7.45
CA VAL A 33 -8.62 12.59 -7.22
C VAL A 33 -8.42 12.83 -5.73
N ILE A 34 -9.51 13.04 -4.98
CA ILE A 34 -9.45 13.24 -3.53
C ILE A 34 -8.87 11.98 -2.86
N ALA A 35 -9.28 10.78 -3.28
CA ALA A 35 -8.73 9.52 -2.78
C ALA A 35 -7.21 9.45 -2.98
N PHE A 36 -6.73 9.86 -4.16
CA PHE A 36 -5.29 9.91 -4.46
C PHE A 36 -4.56 10.91 -3.56
N VAL A 37 -5.07 12.13 -3.42
CA VAL A 37 -4.46 13.17 -2.57
C VAL A 37 -4.43 12.74 -1.11
N VAL A 38 -5.53 12.20 -0.57
CA VAL A 38 -5.61 11.70 0.80
C VAL A 38 -4.67 10.52 1.01
N PHE A 39 -4.56 9.61 0.03
CA PHE A 39 -3.58 8.53 0.06
C PHE A 39 -2.13 9.06 0.11
N LEU A 40 -1.79 10.08 -0.69
CA LEU A 40 -0.45 10.69 -0.64
C LEU A 40 -0.17 11.27 0.74
N ILE A 41 -1.12 12.03 1.31
CA ILE A 41 -0.98 12.59 2.67
C ILE A 41 -0.74 11.47 3.68
N ALA A 42 -1.54 10.39 3.63
CA ALA A 42 -1.39 9.24 4.50
C ALA A 42 -0.01 8.56 4.32
N ALA A 43 0.41 8.28 3.09
CA ALA A 43 1.68 7.62 2.79
C ALA A 43 2.91 8.47 3.17
N PHE A 44 2.86 9.79 2.94
CA PHE A 44 3.95 10.69 3.34
C PHE A 44 3.99 10.92 4.84
N SER A 45 2.83 10.93 5.51
CA SER A 45 2.78 11.10 6.97
C SER A 45 3.55 10.01 7.73
N ASP A 46 3.66 8.80 7.17
CA ASP A 46 4.45 7.66 7.71
C ASP A 46 5.96 7.87 7.68
N LEU A 47 6.42 8.61 6.68
CA LEU A 47 7.83 8.98 6.61
C LEU A 47 8.13 10.06 7.64
N VAL A 48 7.18 10.98 7.84
CA VAL A 48 7.32 12.13 8.73
C VAL A 48 7.28 11.71 10.20
N ASP A 49 6.28 10.94 10.65
CA ASP A 49 6.17 10.54 12.05
C ASP A 49 7.35 9.64 12.49
N GLY A 50 7.78 8.71 11.65
CA GLY A 50 8.95 7.88 11.89
C GLY A 50 10.24 8.70 11.93
N TYR A 51 10.36 9.74 11.10
CA TYR A 51 11.48 10.68 11.16
C TYR A 51 11.47 11.49 12.47
N LEU A 52 10.32 12.06 12.83
CA LEU A 52 10.15 12.85 14.06
C LEU A 52 10.43 12.00 15.30
N ALA A 53 9.91 10.77 15.36
CA ALA A 53 10.14 9.85 16.48
C ALA A 53 11.64 9.55 16.69
N ARG A 54 12.38 9.33 15.59
CA ARG A 54 13.84 9.11 15.64
C ARG A 54 14.62 10.36 16.00
N ARG A 55 14.25 11.51 15.43
CA ARG A 55 14.96 12.79 15.64
C ARG A 55 14.80 13.31 17.07
N TYR A 56 13.60 13.17 17.65
CA TYR A 56 13.28 13.69 18.98
C TYR A 56 13.31 12.62 20.08
N GLY A 57 13.84 11.42 19.80
CA GLY A 57 13.89 10.31 20.77
C GLY A 57 12.53 9.93 21.35
N SER A 58 11.43 10.27 20.67
CA SER A 58 10.06 10.21 21.18
C SER A 58 9.37 8.89 20.81
N ILE A 59 10.09 7.77 20.95
CA ILE A 59 9.56 6.43 20.69
C ILE A 59 8.67 6.03 21.86
N SER A 60 7.39 5.75 21.58
CA SER A 60 6.42 5.36 22.61
C SER A 60 5.90 3.94 22.39
N GLU A 61 5.51 3.26 23.46
CA GLU A 61 4.91 1.90 23.38
C GLU A 61 3.62 1.88 22.56
N LEU A 62 2.82 2.93 22.68
CA LEU A 62 1.58 3.10 21.92
C LEU A 62 1.88 3.25 20.42
N GLY A 63 2.85 4.08 20.04
CA GLY A 63 3.27 4.23 18.64
C GLY A 63 3.76 2.91 18.06
N MET A 64 4.63 2.19 18.78
CA MET A 64 5.10 0.86 18.35
C MET A 64 3.98 -0.17 18.13
N LEU A 65 2.83 0.00 18.79
CA LEU A 65 1.65 -0.84 18.60
C LEU A 65 0.75 -0.32 17.48
N LEU A 66 0.58 0.99 17.35
CA LEU A 66 -0.29 1.60 16.34
C LEU A 66 0.31 1.56 14.93
N ASP A 67 1.61 1.76 14.76
CA ASP A 67 2.22 1.85 13.42
C ASP A 67 1.99 0.56 12.61
N PRO A 68 2.22 -0.66 13.14
CA PRO A 68 1.93 -1.88 12.40
C PRO A 68 0.44 -2.06 12.08
N ILE A 69 -0.47 -1.49 12.87
CA ILE A 69 -1.92 -1.55 12.64
C ILE A 69 -2.29 -0.57 11.53
N ALA A 70 -1.81 0.67 11.61
CA ALA A 70 -2.03 1.72 10.62
C ALA A 70 -1.58 1.28 9.23
N ASP A 71 -0.39 0.68 9.12
CA ASP A 71 0.15 0.16 7.86
C ASP A 71 -0.77 -0.87 7.20
N LYS A 72 -1.30 -1.79 8.00
CA LYS A 72 -2.17 -2.87 7.52
C LYS A 72 -3.53 -2.34 7.14
N LEU A 73 -4.10 -1.45 7.94
CA LEU A 73 -5.36 -0.79 7.61
C LEU A 73 -5.25 0.00 6.31
N LEU A 74 -4.18 0.77 6.11
CA LEU A 74 -3.96 1.49 4.86
C LEU A 74 -3.79 0.53 3.67
N LEU A 75 -3.08 -0.58 3.86
CA LEU A 75 -2.95 -1.61 2.83
C LEU A 75 -4.30 -2.22 2.44
N PHE A 76 -5.14 -2.57 3.41
CA PHE A 76 -6.48 -3.10 3.14
C PHE A 76 -7.39 -2.05 2.50
N ALA A 77 -7.38 -0.83 3.04
CA ALA A 77 -8.16 0.29 2.55
C ALA A 77 -7.85 0.66 1.10
N THR A 78 -6.68 0.30 0.58
CA THR A 78 -6.28 0.59 -0.79
C THR A 78 -6.41 -0.63 -1.72
N LEU A 79 -5.98 -1.81 -1.28
CA LEU A 79 -6.05 -3.02 -2.11
C LEU A 79 -7.48 -3.52 -2.33
N ILE A 80 -8.40 -3.34 -1.36
CA ILE A 80 -9.79 -3.79 -1.52
C ILE A 80 -10.50 -3.00 -2.64
N PRO A 81 -10.48 -1.65 -2.66
CA PRO A 81 -11.03 -0.89 -3.79
C PRO A 81 -10.35 -1.23 -5.11
N ILE A 82 -9.02 -1.36 -5.15
CA ILE A 82 -8.29 -1.75 -6.37
C ILE A 82 -8.77 -3.12 -6.89
N PHE A 83 -8.90 -4.09 -5.99
CA PHE A 83 -9.38 -5.43 -6.33
C PHE A 83 -10.79 -5.41 -6.91
N TRP A 84 -11.69 -4.62 -6.33
CA TRP A 84 -13.08 -4.52 -6.74
C TRP A 84 -13.24 -3.75 -8.06
N MET A 85 -12.69 -2.53 -8.13
CA MET A 85 -12.85 -1.65 -9.29
C MET A 85 -12.30 -2.28 -10.57
N THR A 86 -11.17 -2.99 -10.49
CA THR A 86 -10.58 -3.66 -11.67
C THR A 86 -11.37 -4.89 -12.14
N ARG A 87 -12.29 -5.43 -11.31
CA ARG A 87 -13.18 -6.57 -11.64
C ARG A 87 -14.55 -6.15 -12.14
N HIS A 88 -15.02 -5.01 -11.68
CA HIS A 88 -16.33 -4.48 -12.00
C HIS A 88 -16.18 -3.24 -12.88
N PRO A 89 -15.75 -3.40 -14.16
CA PRO A 89 -15.79 -2.29 -15.09
C PRO A 89 -17.24 -1.83 -15.23
N THR A 90 -17.44 -0.52 -15.29
CA THR A 90 -18.76 0.04 -15.59
C THR A 90 -18.95 0.05 -17.11
N ILE A 91 -20.19 0.24 -17.57
CA ILE A 91 -20.48 0.39 -19.02
C ILE A 91 -19.64 1.53 -19.64
N LEU A 92 -19.30 2.54 -18.83
CA LEU A 92 -18.62 3.76 -19.27
C LEU A 92 -17.11 3.72 -19.06
N VAL A 93 -16.59 2.93 -18.11
CA VAL A 93 -15.20 3.02 -17.68
C VAL A 93 -14.59 1.65 -17.41
N ASP A 94 -13.50 1.36 -18.13
CA ASP A 94 -12.66 0.18 -17.89
C ASP A 94 -11.47 0.54 -16.99
N TYR A 95 -11.52 0.08 -15.75
CA TYR A 95 -10.46 0.26 -14.75
C TYR A 95 -9.38 -0.82 -14.77
N ARG A 96 -9.46 -1.80 -15.69
CA ARG A 96 -8.48 -2.89 -15.76
C ARG A 96 -7.05 -2.36 -15.90
N ILE A 97 -6.14 -3.10 -15.31
CA ILE A 97 -4.71 -2.82 -15.37
C ILE A 97 -4.21 -3.36 -16.72
N LYS A 98 -3.53 -2.51 -17.50
CA LYS A 98 -2.99 -2.89 -18.80
C LYS A 98 -2.13 -4.16 -18.69
N TRP A 99 -2.32 -5.11 -19.61
CA TRP A 99 -1.67 -6.44 -19.66
C TRP A 99 -2.06 -7.44 -18.55
N TRP A 100 -2.54 -6.97 -17.40
CA TRP A 100 -2.95 -7.81 -16.28
C TRP A 100 -4.46 -8.09 -16.27
N GLY A 101 -5.27 -7.21 -16.89
CA GLY A 101 -6.71 -7.26 -16.78
C GLY A 101 -7.17 -6.88 -15.37
N SER A 102 -8.04 -7.69 -14.79
CA SER A 102 -8.47 -7.50 -13.40
C SER A 102 -7.34 -7.83 -12.42
N PHE A 103 -7.23 -7.08 -11.32
CA PHE A 103 -6.17 -7.26 -10.33
C PHE A 103 -6.17 -8.68 -9.74
N PRO A 104 -5.19 -9.55 -10.00
CA PRO A 104 -5.37 -10.99 -9.71
C PRO A 104 -5.52 -11.30 -8.22
N VAL A 105 -6.41 -12.25 -7.87
CA VAL A 105 -6.68 -12.62 -6.45
C VAL A 105 -5.41 -13.09 -5.75
N TRP A 106 -4.60 -13.91 -6.43
CA TRP A 106 -3.35 -14.42 -5.88
C TRP A 106 -2.35 -13.30 -5.55
N VAL A 107 -2.37 -12.19 -6.30
CA VAL A 107 -1.52 -11.02 -5.99
C VAL A 107 -1.99 -10.34 -4.72
N ALA A 108 -3.31 -10.13 -4.57
CA ALA A 108 -3.88 -9.58 -3.34
C ALA A 108 -3.47 -10.42 -2.12
N LEU A 109 -3.62 -11.75 -2.22
CA LEU A 109 -3.23 -12.70 -1.18
C LEU A 109 -1.72 -12.69 -0.92
N LEU A 110 -0.89 -12.57 -1.95
CA LEU A 110 0.55 -12.47 -1.80
C LEU A 110 0.97 -11.20 -1.04
N LEU A 111 0.45 -10.03 -1.45
CA LEU A 111 0.81 -8.74 -0.85
C LEU A 111 0.38 -8.67 0.62
N VAL A 112 -0.88 -9.04 0.91
CA VAL A 112 -1.44 -9.05 2.27
C VAL A 112 -0.83 -10.17 3.11
N GLY A 113 -0.84 -11.40 2.58
CA GLY A 113 -0.39 -12.59 3.30
C GLY A 113 1.06 -12.48 3.72
N ARG A 114 1.92 -11.91 2.88
CA ARG A 114 3.32 -11.63 3.25
C ARG A 114 3.41 -10.65 4.43
N GLU A 115 2.63 -9.56 4.45
CA GLU A 115 2.67 -8.60 5.56
C GLU A 115 2.20 -9.21 6.89
N VAL A 116 1.14 -10.02 6.84
CA VAL A 116 0.64 -10.74 8.01
C VAL A 116 1.67 -11.76 8.49
N LEU A 117 2.23 -12.56 7.58
CA LEU A 117 3.22 -13.60 7.89
C LEU A 117 4.47 -13.01 8.55
N ILE A 118 5.04 -11.94 7.98
CA ILE A 118 6.24 -11.30 8.52
C ILE A 118 5.94 -10.65 9.87
N THR A 119 4.76 -10.04 10.04
CA THR A 119 4.37 -9.44 11.33
C THR A 119 4.22 -10.52 12.41
N ALA A 120 3.53 -11.62 12.09
CA ALA A 120 3.37 -12.76 13.00
C ALA A 120 4.73 -13.36 13.37
N PHE A 121 5.61 -13.55 12.39
CA PHE A 121 6.96 -14.07 12.65
C PHE A 121 7.76 -13.17 13.59
N ARG A 122 7.77 -11.85 13.35
CA ARG A 122 8.45 -10.89 14.25
C ARG A 122 7.87 -10.93 15.65
N PHE A 123 6.55 -11.09 15.78
CA PHE A 123 5.88 -11.22 17.07
C PHE A 123 6.33 -12.48 17.83
N PHE A 124 6.38 -13.64 17.17
CA PHE A 124 6.87 -14.88 17.78
C PHE A 124 8.37 -14.81 18.13
N ALA A 125 9.20 -14.23 17.26
CA ALA A 125 10.61 -14.03 17.54
C ALA A 125 10.84 -13.13 18.76
N LYS A 126 10.07 -12.04 18.88
CA LYS A 126 10.12 -11.12 20.03
C LYS A 126 9.80 -11.84 21.35
N ARG A 127 8.83 -12.78 21.36
CA ARG A 127 8.53 -13.61 22.54
C ARG A 127 9.70 -14.49 22.98
N ARG A 128 10.62 -14.83 22.07
CA ARG A 128 11.85 -15.58 22.36
C ARG A 128 13.06 -14.67 22.64
N GLY A 129 12.84 -13.36 22.85
CA GLY A 129 13.91 -12.39 23.08
C GLY A 129 14.69 -11.97 21.82
N ILE A 130 14.27 -12.40 20.63
CA ILE A 130 14.98 -12.13 19.38
C ILE A 130 14.29 -10.99 18.64
N VAL A 131 14.97 -9.85 18.54
CA VAL A 131 14.49 -8.68 17.80
C VAL A 131 14.95 -8.77 16.35
N ILE A 132 13.98 -8.86 15.44
CA ILE A 132 14.25 -8.92 14.00
C ILE A 132 14.10 -7.52 13.39
N PRO A 133 15.19 -6.88 12.93
CA PRO A 133 15.14 -5.56 12.32
C PRO A 133 14.46 -5.59 10.94
N ALA A 134 13.94 -4.43 10.52
CA ALA A 134 13.43 -4.24 9.17
C ALA A 134 14.58 -4.32 8.14
N MET A 135 14.47 -5.20 7.16
CA MET A 135 15.48 -5.38 6.12
C MET A 135 15.33 -4.38 4.97
N GLY A 136 16.45 -4.03 4.32
CA GLY A 136 16.47 -3.11 3.15
C GLY A 136 15.56 -3.57 2.02
N ALA A 137 15.52 -4.87 1.71
CA ALA A 137 14.59 -5.45 0.73
C ALA A 137 13.11 -5.24 1.12
N GLY A 138 12.80 -5.26 2.41
CA GLY A 138 11.45 -4.97 2.91
C GLY A 138 11.07 -3.49 2.74
N LYS A 139 12.03 -2.56 2.91
CA LYS A 139 11.81 -1.13 2.67
C LYS A 139 11.56 -0.84 1.20
N LEU A 140 12.40 -1.36 0.30
CA LEU A 140 12.23 -1.17 -1.14
C LEU A 140 10.88 -1.72 -1.64
N LYS A 141 10.50 -2.91 -1.15
CA LYS A 141 9.18 -3.51 -1.40
C LYS A 141 8.04 -2.57 -1.00
N ALA A 142 8.10 -1.99 0.20
CA ALA A 142 7.06 -1.07 0.68
C ALA A 142 6.96 0.19 -0.19
N VAL A 143 8.10 0.77 -0.58
CA VAL A 143 8.14 1.94 -1.48
C VAL A 143 7.49 1.62 -2.82
N VAL A 144 7.92 0.54 -3.48
CA VAL A 144 7.38 0.16 -4.80
C VAL A 144 5.89 -0.20 -4.71
N GLN A 145 5.46 -0.84 -3.63
CA GLN A 145 4.05 -1.15 -3.40
C GLN A 145 3.21 0.13 -3.22
N ASN A 146 3.69 1.13 -2.47
CA ASN A 146 2.99 2.40 -2.32
C ASN A 146 2.94 3.20 -3.62
N ILE A 147 4.01 3.14 -4.45
CA ILE A 147 4.00 3.71 -5.80
C ILE A 147 2.94 3.03 -6.67
N PHE A 148 2.88 1.70 -6.66
CA PHE A 148 1.84 0.94 -7.38
C PHE A 148 0.43 1.35 -6.94
N ILE A 149 0.18 1.40 -5.62
CA ILE A 149 -1.12 1.78 -5.07
C ILE A 149 -1.51 3.20 -5.50
N GLY A 150 -0.61 4.17 -5.28
CA GLY A 150 -0.86 5.56 -5.67
C GLY A 150 -1.09 5.73 -7.17
N ALA A 151 -0.27 5.08 -7.99
CA ALA A 151 -0.43 5.07 -9.44
C ALA A 151 -1.78 4.49 -9.88
N THR A 152 -2.26 3.45 -9.19
CA THR A 152 -3.54 2.81 -9.50
C THR A 152 -4.73 3.68 -9.11
N ILE A 153 -4.68 4.35 -7.96
CA ILE A 153 -5.75 5.29 -7.57
C ILE A 153 -5.80 6.48 -8.54
N ALA A 154 -4.64 7.02 -8.93
CA ALA A 154 -4.55 8.06 -9.95
C ALA A 154 -5.04 7.56 -11.32
N TRP A 155 -4.82 6.29 -11.65
CA TRP A 155 -5.32 5.67 -12.88
C TRP A 155 -6.85 5.65 -12.90
N PHE A 156 -7.50 5.33 -11.78
CA PHE A 156 -8.96 5.40 -11.69
C PHE A 156 -9.49 6.82 -11.92
N ALA A 157 -8.84 7.83 -11.34
CA ALA A 157 -9.18 9.22 -11.61
C ALA A 157 -9.01 9.55 -13.11
N TRP A 158 -7.89 9.19 -13.72
CA TRP A 158 -7.66 9.43 -15.15
C TRP A 158 -8.72 8.80 -16.05
N LYS A 159 -9.16 7.56 -15.76
CA LYS A 159 -10.20 6.89 -16.55
C LYS A 159 -11.56 7.59 -16.45
N ASP A 160 -11.93 8.08 -15.27
CA ASP A 160 -13.14 8.89 -15.10
C ASP A 160 -13.03 10.25 -15.79
N ALA A 161 -11.85 10.89 -15.76
CA ALA A 161 -11.62 12.15 -16.45
C ALA A 161 -11.85 12.02 -17.96
N ILE A 162 -11.37 10.94 -18.56
CA ILE A 162 -11.61 10.65 -19.99
C ILE A 162 -13.11 10.53 -20.26
N ALA A 163 -13.84 9.81 -19.42
CA ALA A 163 -15.26 9.54 -19.62
C ALA A 163 -16.13 10.79 -19.40
N GLU A 164 -15.87 11.58 -18.35
CA GLU A 164 -16.67 12.75 -17.99
C GLU A 164 -16.36 13.98 -18.85
N MET A 165 -15.07 14.25 -19.10
CA MET A 165 -14.63 15.43 -19.85
C MET A 165 -14.50 15.15 -21.35
N HIS A 166 -14.85 13.94 -21.79
CA HIS A 166 -14.74 13.49 -23.19
C HIS A 166 -13.35 13.77 -23.79
N LEU A 167 -12.30 13.53 -23.00
CA LEU A 167 -10.92 13.85 -23.40
C LEU A 167 -10.52 13.03 -24.63
N ALA A 168 -10.04 13.73 -25.66
CA ALA A 168 -9.60 13.13 -26.92
C ALA A 168 -8.24 13.70 -27.36
N GLY A 169 -7.63 13.04 -28.35
CA GLY A 169 -6.40 13.50 -28.98
C GLY A 169 -5.12 12.80 -28.53
N ALA A 170 -3.99 13.26 -29.08
CA ALA A 170 -2.68 12.62 -28.93
C ALA A 170 -2.22 12.54 -27.46
N PHE A 171 -2.42 13.61 -26.68
CA PHE A 171 -2.04 13.63 -25.27
C PHE A 171 -2.80 12.58 -24.46
N ARG A 172 -4.12 12.47 -24.65
CA ARG A 172 -4.94 11.46 -23.98
C ARG A 172 -4.44 10.05 -24.28
N ASN A 173 -4.15 9.75 -25.55
CA ASN A 173 -3.67 8.43 -25.96
C ASN A 173 -2.27 8.13 -25.41
N PHE A 174 -1.38 9.11 -25.44
CA PHE A 174 -0.05 8.98 -24.84
C PHE A 174 -0.14 8.70 -23.34
N TRP A 175 -0.89 9.52 -22.59
CA TRP A 175 -0.98 9.40 -21.15
C TRP A 175 -1.68 8.11 -20.71
N ASP A 176 -2.76 7.71 -21.37
CA ASP A 176 -3.43 6.43 -21.10
C ASP A 176 -2.47 5.24 -21.30
N GLN A 177 -1.64 5.28 -22.35
CA GLN A 177 -0.63 4.24 -22.57
C GLN A 177 0.48 4.26 -21.52
N PHE A 178 1.05 5.43 -21.24
CA PHE A 178 2.15 5.60 -20.28
C PHE A 178 1.72 5.23 -18.86
N HIS A 179 0.61 5.78 -18.38
CA HIS A 179 0.11 5.57 -17.02
C HIS A 179 -0.31 4.11 -16.82
N GLY A 180 -1.03 3.53 -17.78
CA GLY A 180 -1.40 2.11 -17.74
C GLY A 180 -0.18 1.18 -17.71
N TRP A 181 0.86 1.48 -18.49
CA TRP A 181 2.14 0.77 -18.47
C TRP A 181 2.84 0.92 -17.11
N PHE A 182 2.87 2.13 -16.57
CA PHE A 182 3.51 2.43 -15.29
C PHE A 182 2.84 1.65 -14.13
N VAL A 183 1.50 1.59 -14.09
CA VAL A 183 0.77 0.76 -13.11
C VAL A 183 1.13 -0.73 -13.28
N ALA A 184 1.17 -1.22 -14.51
CA ALA A 184 1.50 -2.63 -14.78
C ALA A 184 2.92 -3.01 -14.35
N VAL A 185 3.90 -2.14 -14.60
CA VAL A 185 5.31 -2.37 -14.24
C VAL A 185 5.52 -2.27 -12.73
N THR A 186 4.90 -1.28 -12.08
CA THR A 186 5.01 -1.11 -10.62
C THR A 186 4.33 -2.26 -9.87
N LEU A 187 3.21 -2.80 -10.40
CA LEU A 187 2.61 -4.04 -9.92
C LEU A 187 3.57 -5.22 -10.02
N ALA A 188 4.19 -5.43 -11.18
CA ALA A 188 5.18 -6.49 -11.38
C ALA A 188 6.36 -6.35 -10.39
N GLY A 189 6.88 -5.13 -10.23
CA GLY A 189 7.93 -4.82 -9.26
C GLY A 189 7.51 -5.12 -7.82
N ALA A 190 6.28 -4.74 -7.44
CA ALA A 190 5.75 -5.02 -6.11
C ALA A 190 5.65 -6.54 -5.84
N ILE A 191 5.21 -7.33 -6.83
CA ILE A 191 5.15 -8.80 -6.74
C ILE A 191 6.55 -9.37 -6.55
N VAL A 192 7.49 -9.04 -7.44
CA VAL A 192 8.88 -9.54 -7.41
C VAL A 192 9.55 -9.21 -6.08
N LEU A 193 9.43 -7.96 -5.62
CA LEU A 193 10.01 -7.54 -4.35
C LEU A 193 9.31 -8.18 -3.13
N THR A 194 8.01 -8.47 -3.23
CA THR A 194 7.29 -9.20 -2.18
C THR A 194 7.84 -10.60 -2.02
N VAL A 195 7.96 -11.34 -3.13
CA VAL A 195 8.53 -12.70 -3.14
C VAL A 195 9.98 -12.68 -2.70
N TYR A 196 10.82 -11.81 -3.30
CA TYR A 196 12.23 -11.70 -2.95
C TYR A 196 12.43 -11.38 -1.48
N SER A 197 11.73 -10.37 -0.95
CA SER A 197 11.86 -9.99 0.45
C SER A 197 11.41 -11.10 1.41
N LEU A 198 10.40 -11.90 1.02
CA LEU A 198 9.95 -13.05 1.79
C LEU A 198 11.01 -14.15 1.79
N LEU A 199 11.59 -14.50 0.63
CA LEU A 199 12.64 -15.52 0.52
C LEU A 199 13.89 -15.14 1.30
N VAL A 200 14.35 -13.89 1.19
CA VAL A 200 15.49 -13.39 1.98
C VAL A 200 15.22 -13.50 3.48
N TYR A 201 13.98 -13.20 3.89
CA TYR A 201 13.58 -13.28 5.30
C TYR A 201 13.58 -14.72 5.81
N LEU A 202 12.94 -15.64 5.07
CA LEU A 202 12.90 -17.05 5.42
C LEU A 202 14.29 -17.68 5.43
N TYR A 203 15.14 -17.36 4.44
CA TYR A 203 16.51 -17.87 4.37
C TYR A 203 17.35 -17.40 5.56
N ARG A 204 17.29 -16.11 5.90
CA ARG A 204 18.08 -15.53 6.99
C ARG A 204 17.67 -16.06 8.36
N TYR A 205 16.36 -16.24 8.59
CA TYR A 205 15.82 -16.67 9.88
C TYR A 205 15.44 -18.16 9.92
N ARG A 206 15.90 -18.96 8.96
CA ARG A 206 15.65 -20.41 8.89
C ARG A 206 16.09 -21.17 10.14
N THR A 207 17.10 -20.67 10.85
CA THR A 207 17.60 -21.29 12.08
C THR A 207 16.63 -21.10 13.25
N LEU A 208 15.88 -19.99 13.28
CA LEU A 208 14.85 -19.74 14.28
C LEU A 208 13.63 -20.65 14.10
N LEU A 209 13.35 -21.04 12.85
CA LEU A 209 12.30 -22.00 12.49
C LEU A 209 12.64 -23.44 12.90
N LYS A 210 13.92 -23.77 13.10
CA LYS A 210 14.38 -25.12 13.45
C LYS A 210 14.36 -25.43 14.95
N VAL A 211 14.03 -24.47 15.81
CA VAL A 211 13.97 -24.68 17.27
C VAL A 211 12.62 -25.26 17.63
N GLY A 212 12.56 -26.59 17.49
CA GLY A 212 11.48 -27.51 17.82
C GLY A 212 12.04 -28.94 17.96
N LYS A 213 13.21 -29.06 18.61
CA LYS A 213 13.71 -30.30 19.22
C LYS A 213 14.12 -29.96 20.64
#